data_AF-A0A0J9T3Z2-F1
#
_entry.id   AF-A0A0J9T3Z2-F1
#
_cell.length_a   1.000
_cell.length_b   1.000
_cell.length_c   1.000
_cell.angle_alpha   90.00
_cell.angle_beta   90.00
_cell.angle_gamma   90.00
#
_symmetry.space_group_name_H-M   'P 1'
#
loop_
_entity.id
_entity.type
_entity.pdbx_description
1 polymer ?
#
loop_
_entity_poly.entity_id
_entity_poly.type
_entity_poly.pdbx_seq_one_letter_code
_entity_poly.pdbx_strand_id
1 'polypeptide(L)'
;MIQLIIFDIILINKYFMYDFLNDIWKRYDNFDKPVENDRHYNKYIPVCDLIVTKPNENIDNHKNFCMKLVRNLGRYSPTFEFLNFTPEDCTDLNNWVYNSMKKYDIPDNISVKCFQDYIDFVSKINVKTICPYYPYDDMYEEPINIIILKIFESNMNIIQKIVDGTYDYINFPLITYICECIKIYKKMYRQYCRIVDADNAKRKGTCDMLYIFKKAYNSFLFGKIYKNYKIPSLDNDEEEYLSMCQPDAPKLALTKEMAEKIPALQDATQDGERKSDDIPPISTVADENQGSSISRTVSTAVGTMAGASSIIALLYKVTQNCI
;
A
#
# COMPACT_ATOMS: atom_id res chain seq x y z
N MET A 1 -18.76 23.15 3.65
CA MET A 1 -17.95 23.74 4.74
C MET A 1 -17.71 22.73 5.86
N ILE A 2 -18.76 22.17 6.50
CA ILE A 2 -18.60 21.15 7.57
C ILE A 2 -17.88 19.87 7.07
N GLN A 3 -18.20 19.36 5.87
CA GLN A 3 -17.49 18.19 5.32
C GLN A 3 -16.00 18.45 5.02
N LEU A 4 -15.64 19.67 4.59
CA LEU A 4 -14.25 20.06 4.37
C LEU A 4 -13.50 20.14 5.71
N ILE A 5 -14.12 20.73 6.73
CA ILE A 5 -13.55 20.81 8.09
C ILE A 5 -13.37 19.40 8.69
N ILE A 6 -14.33 18.50 8.53
CA ILE A 6 -14.21 17.11 9.00
C ILE A 6 -13.10 16.37 8.26
N PHE A 7 -13.00 16.55 6.93
CA PHE A 7 -11.93 15.96 6.13
C PHE A 7 -10.55 16.48 6.56
N ASP A 8 -10.41 17.79 6.76
CA ASP A 8 -9.17 18.41 7.22
C ASP A 8 -8.79 17.93 8.64
N ILE A 9 -9.76 17.78 9.55
CA ILE A 9 -9.54 17.22 10.90
C ILE A 9 -9.09 15.75 10.83
N ILE A 10 -9.71 14.93 9.98
CA ILE A 10 -9.32 13.52 9.77
C ILE A 10 -7.90 13.44 9.18
N LEU A 11 -7.57 14.33 8.24
CA LEU A 11 -6.24 14.40 7.65
C LEU A 11 -5.20 14.77 8.71
N ILE A 12 -5.44 15.85 9.47
CA ILE A 12 -4.56 16.32 10.54
C ILE A 12 -4.36 15.22 11.60
N ASN A 13 -5.43 14.56 12.05
CA ASN A 13 -5.33 13.49 13.04
C ASN A 13 -4.47 12.32 12.52
N LYS A 14 -4.59 11.96 11.24
CA LYS A 14 -3.73 10.96 10.62
C LYS A 14 -2.27 11.37 10.54
N TYR A 15 -1.97 12.64 10.21
CA TYR A 15 -0.60 13.16 10.23
C TYR A 15 0.06 13.01 11.61
N PHE A 16 -0.73 13.14 12.67
CA PHE A 16 -0.24 12.92 14.04
C PHE A 16 -0.15 11.44 14.43
N MET A 17 -1.02 10.57 13.88
CA MET A 17 -1.01 9.14 14.23
C MET A 17 0.13 8.33 13.60
N TYR A 18 0.60 8.70 12.40
CA TYR A 18 1.72 8.01 11.74
C TYR A 18 2.86 8.98 11.43
N ASP A 19 3.29 9.74 12.44
CA ASP A 19 4.40 10.69 12.38
C ASP A 19 5.70 10.09 11.79
N PHE A 20 5.92 8.79 11.96
CA PHE A 20 7.02 8.05 11.37
C PHE A 20 6.99 7.95 9.83
N LEU A 21 5.88 8.32 9.20
CA LEU A 21 5.73 8.49 7.74
C LEU A 21 5.74 9.96 7.30
N ASN A 22 6.03 10.90 8.20
CA ASN A 22 5.94 12.33 7.89
C ASN A 22 6.87 12.76 6.74
N ASP A 23 8.07 12.18 6.65
CA ASP A 23 9.01 12.54 5.59
C ASP A 23 8.54 12.08 4.22
N ILE A 24 7.96 10.87 4.12
CA ILE A 24 7.38 10.38 2.87
C ILE A 24 6.14 11.18 2.48
N TRP A 25 5.30 11.55 3.45
CA TRP A 25 4.13 12.40 3.19
C TRP A 25 4.53 13.78 2.69
N LYS A 26 5.51 14.44 3.32
CA LYS A 26 6.03 15.72 2.85
C LYS A 26 6.54 15.63 1.41
N ARG A 27 7.20 14.53 1.03
CA ARG A 27 7.62 14.32 -0.36
C ARG A 27 6.43 14.21 -1.31
N TYR A 28 5.41 13.45 -0.95
CA TYR A 28 4.20 13.32 -1.77
C TYR A 28 3.40 14.62 -1.86
N ASP A 29 3.28 15.36 -0.77
CA ASP A 29 2.65 16.68 -0.76
C ASP A 29 3.42 17.65 -1.67
N ASN A 30 4.76 17.57 -1.66
CA ASN A 30 5.59 18.32 -2.60
C ASN A 30 5.32 17.89 -4.05
N PHE A 31 5.18 16.60 -4.33
CA PHE A 31 4.82 16.09 -5.66
C PHE A 31 3.42 16.54 -6.10
N ASP A 32 2.48 16.67 -5.17
CA ASP A 32 1.10 17.09 -5.44
C ASP A 32 0.89 18.60 -5.50
N LYS A 33 1.89 19.41 -5.15
CA LYS A 33 1.81 20.88 -5.23
C LYS A 33 1.28 21.36 -6.59
N PRO A 34 0.45 22.42 -6.62
CA PRO A 34 0.02 23.05 -7.87
C PRO A 34 1.24 23.56 -8.65
N VAL A 35 1.11 23.61 -9.97
CA VAL A 35 2.19 24.00 -10.90
C VAL A 35 2.02 25.42 -11.43
N GLU A 36 0.84 26.02 -11.26
CA GLU A 36 0.44 27.32 -11.81
C GLU A 36 1.32 28.47 -11.29
N ASN A 37 1.82 28.34 -10.06
CA ASN A 37 2.72 29.31 -9.42
C ASN A 37 4.21 28.95 -9.60
N ASP A 38 4.54 27.90 -10.34
CA ASP A 38 5.92 27.54 -10.65
C ASP A 38 6.49 28.52 -11.69
N ARG A 39 7.70 29.03 -11.45
CA ARG A 39 8.39 29.96 -12.36
C ARG A 39 8.65 29.37 -13.74
N HIS A 40 8.63 28.04 -13.87
CA HIS A 40 8.89 27.31 -15.11
C HIS A 40 7.62 26.68 -15.70
N TYR A 41 6.44 27.02 -15.18
CA TYR A 41 5.15 26.53 -15.67
C TYR A 41 5.03 26.57 -17.20
N ASN A 42 5.44 27.68 -17.82
CA ASN A 42 5.41 27.86 -19.28
C ASN A 42 6.28 26.87 -20.07
N LYS A 43 7.27 26.22 -19.43
CA LYS A 43 8.07 25.16 -20.06
C LYS A 43 7.36 23.81 -20.05
N TYR A 44 6.50 23.57 -19.07
CA TYR A 44 5.79 22.30 -18.92
C TYR A 44 4.60 22.22 -19.90
N ILE A 45 3.88 23.34 -20.11
CA ILE A 45 2.70 23.41 -20.99
C ILE A 45 2.94 22.80 -22.37
N PRO A 46 3.95 23.24 -23.15
CA PRO A 46 4.14 22.72 -24.51
C PRO A 46 4.47 21.22 -24.52
N VAL A 47 5.13 20.70 -23.49
CA VAL A 47 5.38 19.25 -23.36
C VAL A 47 4.07 18.51 -23.16
N CYS A 48 3.26 18.96 -22.20
CA CYS A 48 2.04 18.25 -21.84
C CYS A 48 0.94 18.40 -22.88
N ASP A 49 0.89 19.49 -23.64
CA ASP A 49 -0.01 19.62 -24.79
C ASP A 49 0.35 18.64 -25.92
N LEU A 50 1.64 18.31 -26.10
CA LEU A 50 2.10 17.29 -27.05
C LEU A 50 1.88 15.86 -26.56
N ILE A 51 1.89 15.64 -25.25
CA ILE A 51 1.68 14.31 -24.65
C ILE A 51 0.18 13.98 -24.56
N VAL A 52 -0.61 14.93 -24.06
CA VAL A 52 -2.04 14.79 -23.78
C VAL A 52 -2.86 15.40 -24.92
N THR A 53 -2.95 14.65 -26.02
CA THR A 53 -3.45 15.16 -27.32
C THR A 53 -4.92 14.90 -27.59
N LYS A 54 -5.54 13.92 -26.93
CA LYS A 54 -6.93 13.52 -27.21
C LYS A 54 -7.89 14.07 -26.16
N PRO A 55 -8.92 14.85 -26.56
CA PRO A 55 -10.03 15.20 -25.68
C PRO A 55 -10.65 13.94 -25.08
N ASN A 56 -10.77 13.91 -23.76
CA ASN A 56 -11.51 12.91 -23.00
C ASN A 56 -12.07 13.59 -21.74
N GLU A 57 -13.00 12.94 -21.05
CA GLU A 57 -13.66 13.52 -19.85
C GLU A 57 -12.68 13.85 -18.71
N ASN A 58 -11.51 13.20 -18.69
CA ASN A 58 -10.46 13.36 -17.68
C ASN A 58 -9.25 14.15 -18.18
N ILE A 59 -9.37 14.87 -19.31
CA ILE A 59 -8.21 15.56 -19.93
C ILE A 59 -7.53 16.54 -18.98
N ASP A 60 -8.30 17.24 -18.13
CA ASP A 60 -7.75 18.17 -17.16
C ASP A 60 -6.93 17.45 -16.08
N ASN A 61 -7.40 16.29 -15.60
CA ASN A 61 -6.64 15.44 -14.67
C ASN A 61 -5.36 14.92 -15.34
N HIS A 62 -5.45 14.51 -16.61
CA HIS A 62 -4.32 14.02 -17.40
C HIS A 62 -3.25 15.09 -17.62
N LYS A 63 -3.67 16.31 -17.99
CA LYS A 63 -2.77 17.46 -18.12
C LYS A 63 -2.15 17.83 -16.78
N ASN A 64 -2.94 17.94 -15.72
CA ASN A 64 -2.44 18.28 -14.38
C ASN A 64 -1.39 17.25 -13.90
N PHE A 65 -1.69 15.96 -14.03
CA PHE A 65 -0.74 14.89 -13.74
C PHE A 65 0.55 15.02 -14.57
N CYS A 66 0.43 15.21 -15.89
CA CYS A 66 1.60 15.39 -16.76
C CYS A 66 2.47 16.56 -16.30
N MET A 67 1.87 17.70 -16.00
CA MET A 67 2.58 18.91 -15.60
C MET A 67 3.32 18.71 -14.27
N LYS A 68 2.65 18.08 -13.29
CA LYS A 68 3.28 17.72 -12.00
C LYS A 68 4.44 16.75 -12.20
N LEU A 69 4.28 15.72 -13.04
CA LEU A 69 5.34 14.76 -13.32
C LEU A 69 6.54 15.42 -14.01
N VAL A 70 6.31 16.23 -15.05
CA VAL A 70 7.38 16.95 -15.76
C VAL A 70 8.15 17.89 -14.81
N ARG A 71 7.44 18.59 -13.91
CA ARG A 71 8.08 19.38 -12.84
C ARG A 71 8.91 18.48 -11.93
N ASN A 72 8.31 17.39 -11.42
CA ASN A 72 8.94 16.50 -10.45
C ASN A 72 10.13 15.73 -11.01
N LEU A 73 10.24 15.56 -12.34
CA LEU A 73 11.44 15.01 -12.99
C LEU A 73 12.59 16.02 -13.05
N GLY A 74 12.38 17.28 -12.67
CA GLY A 74 13.43 18.26 -12.40
C GLY A 74 14.23 18.75 -13.61
N ARG A 75 13.99 18.25 -14.84
CA ARG A 75 14.82 18.60 -16.01
C ARG A 75 14.75 20.07 -16.42
N TYR A 76 13.65 20.72 -16.05
CA TYR A 76 13.34 22.09 -16.45
C TYR A 76 13.71 23.14 -15.42
N SER A 77 14.17 22.70 -14.24
CA SER A 77 14.68 23.58 -13.20
C SER A 77 16.04 24.17 -13.63
N PRO A 78 16.45 25.33 -13.08
CA PRO A 78 17.68 26.01 -13.50
C PRO A 78 18.95 25.20 -13.23
N THR A 79 18.92 24.35 -12.19
CA THR A 79 20.06 23.57 -11.72
C THR A 79 19.92 22.08 -12.01
N PHE A 80 18.91 21.67 -12.80
CA PHE A 80 18.62 20.28 -13.09
C PHE A 80 18.48 19.45 -11.82
N GLU A 81 17.38 19.65 -11.08
CA GLU A 81 17.17 19.08 -9.75
C GLU A 81 17.32 17.56 -9.70
N PHE A 82 17.05 16.87 -10.83
CA PHE A 82 17.28 15.43 -10.97
C PHE A 82 18.72 14.98 -10.73
N LEU A 83 19.71 15.87 -10.88
CA LEU A 83 21.11 15.57 -10.59
C LEU A 83 21.36 15.25 -9.12
N ASN A 84 20.47 15.69 -8.24
CA ASN A 84 20.54 15.46 -6.80
C ASN A 84 19.66 14.30 -6.34
N PHE A 85 19.02 13.55 -7.26
CA PHE A 85 18.14 12.46 -6.88
C PHE A 85 18.93 11.29 -6.29
N THR A 86 18.48 10.84 -5.13
CA THR A 86 18.87 9.56 -4.57
C THR A 86 18.04 8.43 -5.20
N PRO A 87 18.50 7.16 -5.10
CA PRO A 87 17.67 6.00 -5.46
C PRO A 87 16.31 5.98 -4.73
N GLU A 88 16.28 6.45 -3.49
CA GLU A 88 15.07 6.60 -2.68
C GLU A 88 14.13 7.65 -3.26
N ASP A 89 14.63 8.84 -3.65
CA ASP A 89 13.81 9.89 -4.28
C ASP A 89 13.14 9.37 -5.57
N CYS A 90 13.90 8.62 -6.37
CA CYS A 90 13.36 8.05 -7.59
C CYS A 90 12.30 6.97 -7.31
N THR A 91 12.51 6.15 -6.28
CA THR A 91 11.54 5.14 -5.85
C THR A 91 10.26 5.82 -5.38
N ASP A 92 10.36 6.86 -4.57
CA ASP A 92 9.21 7.61 -4.07
C ASP A 92 8.45 8.33 -5.20
N LEU A 93 9.17 8.92 -6.16
CA LEU A 93 8.56 9.52 -7.35
C LEU A 93 7.82 8.48 -8.19
N ASN A 94 8.43 7.34 -8.48
CA ASN A 94 7.78 6.28 -9.26
C ASN A 94 6.57 5.67 -8.52
N ASN A 95 6.66 5.54 -7.20
CA ASN A 95 5.52 5.14 -6.37
C ASN A 95 4.38 6.17 -6.51
N TRP A 96 4.69 7.46 -6.37
CA TRP A 96 3.69 8.55 -6.53
C TRP A 96 3.07 8.55 -7.93
N VAL A 97 3.88 8.35 -8.98
CA VAL A 97 3.43 8.24 -10.37
C VAL A 97 2.39 7.15 -10.50
N TYR A 98 2.72 5.92 -10.10
CA TYR A 98 1.82 4.78 -10.25
C TYR A 98 0.52 4.97 -9.46
N ASN A 99 0.63 5.46 -8.23
CA ASN A 99 -0.52 5.73 -7.36
C ASN A 99 -1.45 6.80 -7.94
N SER A 100 -0.87 7.86 -8.49
CA SER A 100 -1.62 8.92 -9.16
C SER A 100 -2.30 8.42 -10.43
N MET A 101 -1.62 7.55 -11.19
CA MET A 101 -2.17 6.94 -12.39
C MET A 101 -3.43 6.13 -12.07
N LYS A 102 -3.38 5.27 -11.04
CA LYS A 102 -4.54 4.49 -10.62
C LYS A 102 -5.65 5.35 -10.02
N LYS A 103 -5.30 6.43 -9.31
CA LYS A 103 -6.28 7.32 -8.67
C LYS A 103 -7.09 8.14 -9.67
N TYR A 104 -6.44 8.64 -10.72
CA TYR A 104 -7.04 9.58 -11.66
C TYR A 104 -7.30 8.98 -13.04
N ASP A 105 -7.21 7.66 -13.15
CA ASP A 105 -7.37 6.91 -14.40
C ASP A 105 -6.52 7.51 -15.54
N ILE A 106 -5.22 7.67 -15.25
CA ILE A 106 -4.25 8.23 -16.18
C ILE A 106 -3.76 7.12 -17.12
N PRO A 107 -3.86 7.28 -18.44
CA PRO A 107 -3.26 6.36 -19.40
C PRO A 107 -1.74 6.25 -19.24
N ASP A 108 -1.21 5.02 -19.27
CA ASP A 108 0.23 4.73 -19.11
C ASP A 108 1.12 5.48 -20.09
N ASN A 109 0.62 5.76 -21.30
CA ASN A 109 1.38 6.47 -22.32
C ASN A 109 1.77 7.90 -21.88
N ILE A 110 1.05 8.51 -20.95
CA ILE A 110 1.36 9.85 -20.43
C ILE A 110 2.63 9.76 -19.59
N SER A 111 2.69 8.86 -18.60
CA SER A 111 3.89 8.68 -17.78
C SER A 111 5.09 8.26 -18.63
N VAL A 112 4.90 7.30 -19.54
CA VAL A 112 5.97 6.83 -20.43
C VAL A 112 6.57 7.99 -21.22
N LYS A 113 5.75 8.87 -21.80
CA LYS A 113 6.23 10.01 -22.58
C LYS A 113 6.90 11.09 -21.71
N CYS A 114 6.40 11.33 -20.50
CA CYS A 114 7.06 12.26 -19.57
C CYS A 114 8.47 11.78 -19.20
N PHE A 115 8.62 10.49 -18.91
CA PHE A 115 9.94 9.91 -18.62
C PHE A 115 10.82 9.85 -19.86
N GLN A 116 10.28 9.56 -21.05
CA GLN A 116 11.05 9.60 -22.30
C GLN A 116 11.63 10.98 -22.56
N ASP A 117 10.82 12.03 -22.40
CA ASP A 117 11.25 13.41 -22.53
C ASP A 117 12.42 13.72 -21.56
N TYR A 118 12.31 13.30 -20.30
CA TYR A 118 13.40 13.38 -19.32
C TYR A 118 14.65 12.61 -19.76
N ILE A 119 14.52 11.33 -20.13
CA ILE A 119 15.65 10.45 -20.50
C ILE A 119 16.37 10.97 -21.74
N ASP A 120 15.63 11.42 -22.76
CA ASP A 120 16.20 11.99 -23.98
C ASP A 120 17.05 13.22 -23.68
N PHE A 121 16.60 14.06 -22.75
CA PHE A 121 17.39 15.21 -22.31
C PHE A 121 18.65 14.79 -21.56
N VAL A 122 18.51 13.88 -20.59
CA VAL A 122 19.65 13.36 -19.81
C VAL A 122 20.71 12.72 -20.71
N SER A 123 20.28 11.97 -21.73
CA SER A 123 21.16 11.39 -22.73
C SER A 123 21.87 12.46 -23.57
N LYS A 124 21.17 13.52 -24.00
CA LYS A 124 21.76 14.62 -24.78
C LYS A 124 22.87 15.37 -24.03
N ILE A 125 22.78 15.47 -22.71
CA ILE A 125 23.82 16.08 -21.88
C ILE A 125 24.90 15.09 -21.42
N ASN A 126 24.89 13.86 -21.94
CA ASN A 126 25.84 12.79 -21.60
C ASN A 126 25.90 12.44 -20.10
N VAL A 127 24.76 12.52 -19.41
CA VAL A 127 24.64 12.13 -18.00
C VAL A 127 23.96 10.76 -17.92
N LYS A 128 24.37 9.91 -16.96
CA LYS A 128 23.68 8.64 -16.70
C LYS A 128 22.27 8.92 -16.18
N THR A 129 21.27 8.21 -16.68
CA THR A 129 19.89 8.30 -16.16
C THR A 129 19.86 7.97 -14.66
N ILE A 130 19.49 8.97 -13.85
CA ILE A 130 19.45 8.86 -12.39
C ILE A 130 18.12 8.26 -11.95
N CYS A 131 17.01 8.71 -12.56
CA CYS A 131 15.69 8.19 -12.24
C CYS A 131 14.98 7.56 -13.44
N PRO A 132 15.11 6.24 -13.64
CA PRO A 132 14.37 5.54 -14.68
C PRO A 132 12.87 5.40 -14.33
N TYR A 133 12.07 5.17 -15.37
CA TYR A 133 10.66 4.81 -15.22
C TYR A 133 10.52 3.37 -14.72
N TYR A 134 9.61 3.14 -13.76
CA TYR A 134 9.24 1.81 -13.28
C TYR A 134 7.87 1.40 -13.83
N PRO A 135 7.80 0.49 -14.83
CA PRO A 135 6.54 -0.04 -15.33
C PRO A 135 5.99 -1.09 -14.35
N TYR A 136 5.44 -0.62 -13.24
CA TYR A 136 4.98 -1.43 -12.11
C TYR A 136 4.03 -2.57 -12.53
N ASP A 137 3.09 -2.30 -13.43
CA ASP A 137 2.15 -3.30 -13.95
C ASP A 137 2.86 -4.42 -14.72
N ASP A 138 3.98 -4.13 -15.39
CA ASP A 138 4.76 -5.12 -16.15
C ASP A 138 5.73 -5.92 -15.27
N MET A 139 6.08 -5.39 -14.11
CA MET A 139 7.09 -5.96 -13.22
C MET A 139 6.50 -6.86 -12.12
N TYR A 140 5.25 -6.63 -11.72
CA TYR A 140 4.69 -7.24 -10.51
C TYR A 140 3.24 -7.68 -10.68
N GLU A 141 2.85 -8.71 -9.92
CA GLU A 141 1.48 -9.25 -9.92
C GLU A 141 0.49 -8.34 -9.19
N GLU A 142 0.90 -7.72 -8.06
CA GLU A 142 0.08 -6.78 -7.29
C GLU A 142 0.86 -5.50 -6.94
N PRO A 143 1.02 -4.56 -7.89
CA PRO A 143 1.98 -3.48 -7.70
C PRO A 143 1.63 -2.50 -6.56
N ILE A 144 0.35 -2.33 -6.23
CA ILE A 144 -0.06 -1.52 -5.07
C ILE A 144 0.49 -2.10 -3.76
N ASN A 145 0.43 -3.42 -3.60
CA ASN A 145 0.94 -4.08 -2.41
C ASN A 145 2.47 -4.06 -2.37
N ILE A 146 3.13 -4.14 -3.54
CA ILE A 146 4.57 -3.91 -3.66
C ILE A 146 4.95 -2.51 -3.18
N ILE A 147 4.23 -1.47 -3.60
CA ILE A 147 4.50 -0.09 -3.21
C ILE A 147 4.33 0.10 -1.70
N ILE A 148 3.30 -0.49 -1.09
CA ILE A 148 3.13 -0.45 0.38
C ILE A 148 4.36 -1.04 1.09
N LEU A 149 4.85 -2.20 0.63
CA LEU A 149 6.03 -2.85 1.21
C LEU A 149 7.32 -2.05 0.97
N LYS A 150 7.48 -1.42 -0.20
CA LYS A 150 8.62 -0.52 -0.49
C LYS A 150 8.62 0.71 0.42
N ILE A 151 7.46 1.34 0.64
CA ILE A 151 7.34 2.47 1.57
C ILE A 151 7.71 2.01 2.99
N PHE A 152 7.25 0.84 3.42
CA PHE A 152 7.65 0.28 4.72
C PHE A 152 9.16 0.08 4.81
N GLU A 153 9.77 -0.54 3.80
CA GLU A 153 11.22 -0.78 3.69
C GLU A 153 12.02 0.52 3.81
N SER A 154 11.65 1.56 3.05
CA SER A 154 12.35 2.85 3.06
C SER A 154 12.26 3.61 4.39
N ASN A 155 11.31 3.25 5.26
CA ASN A 155 11.13 3.86 6.58
C ASN A 155 11.53 2.92 7.74
N MET A 156 12.10 1.74 7.47
CA MET A 156 12.47 0.77 8.51
C MET A 156 13.50 1.30 9.51
N ASN A 157 14.38 2.21 9.10
CA ASN A 157 15.34 2.85 10.01
C ASN A 157 14.65 3.75 11.05
N ILE A 158 13.60 4.47 10.66
CA ILE A 158 12.79 5.30 11.57
C ILE A 158 11.96 4.39 12.47
N ILE A 159 11.30 3.38 11.88
CA ILE A 159 10.52 2.37 12.62
C ILE A 159 11.38 1.69 13.67
N GLN A 160 12.59 1.24 13.30
CA GLN A 160 13.56 0.63 14.21
C GLN A 160 13.86 1.53 15.41
N LYS A 161 14.15 2.82 15.19
CA LYS A 161 14.40 3.78 16.28
C LYS A 161 13.21 3.91 17.23
N ILE A 162 11.98 3.83 16.72
CA ILE A 162 10.77 3.93 17.54
C ILE A 162 10.58 2.67 18.38
N VAL A 163 10.78 1.49 17.80
CA VAL A 163 10.66 0.21 18.55
C VAL A 163 11.82 -0.02 19.51
N ASP A 164 13.02 0.48 19.21
CA ASP A 164 14.19 0.51 20.11
C ASP A 164 14.05 1.55 21.23
N GLY A 165 13.16 2.53 21.07
CA GLY A 165 12.96 3.61 22.03
C GLY A 165 12.52 3.09 23.39
N THR A 166 12.98 3.75 24.46
CA THR A 166 12.61 3.42 25.84
C THR A 166 11.29 4.08 26.28
N TYR A 167 10.46 4.52 25.34
CA TYR A 167 9.18 5.17 25.66
C TYR A 167 8.34 4.25 26.55
N ASP A 168 7.67 4.83 27.56
CA ASP A 168 6.84 4.06 28.48
C ASP A 168 5.46 3.69 27.91
N TYR A 169 5.20 4.08 26.66
CA TYR A 169 3.94 3.80 25.98
C TYR A 169 4.15 3.02 24.67
N ILE A 170 3.16 2.21 24.32
CA ILE A 170 3.11 1.44 23.09
C ILE A 170 2.56 2.33 21.96
N ASN A 171 3.26 2.38 20.83
CA ASN A 171 2.79 3.07 19.63
C ASN A 171 1.85 2.15 18.83
N PHE A 172 0.56 2.16 19.17
CA PHE A 172 -0.46 1.33 18.51
C PHE A 172 -0.57 1.55 16.98
N PRO A 173 -0.50 2.80 16.45
CA PRO A 173 -0.45 3.02 15.01
C PRO A 173 0.72 2.30 14.33
N LEU A 174 1.90 2.32 14.95
CA LEU A 174 3.07 1.61 14.42
C LEU A 174 2.85 0.10 14.41
N ILE A 175 2.31 -0.47 15.50
CA ILE A 175 1.96 -1.90 15.56
C ILE A 175 1.02 -2.26 14.41
N THR A 176 -0.05 -1.49 14.25
CA THR A 176 -1.05 -1.71 13.19
C THR A 176 -0.40 -1.71 11.80
N TYR A 177 0.47 -0.74 11.55
CA TYR A 177 1.18 -0.63 10.27
C TYR A 177 2.13 -1.81 10.00
N ILE A 178 2.91 -2.23 11.00
CA ILE A 178 3.78 -3.42 10.91
C ILE A 178 2.93 -4.66 10.61
N CYS A 179 1.84 -4.86 11.34
CA CYS A 179 0.96 -6.01 11.21
C CYS A 179 0.31 -6.14 9.82
N GLU A 180 -0.14 -5.03 9.24
CA GLU A 180 -0.68 -5.01 7.88
C GLU A 180 0.39 -5.28 6.83
N CYS A 181 1.61 -4.76 7.00
CA CYS A 181 2.72 -5.07 6.08
C CYS A 181 3.11 -6.55 6.14
N ILE A 182 3.17 -7.17 7.33
CA ILE A 182 3.39 -8.61 7.49
C ILE A 182 2.28 -9.41 6.80
N LYS A 183 1.02 -9.01 6.96
CA LYS A 183 -0.13 -9.66 6.34
C LYS A 183 -0.06 -9.62 4.81
N ILE A 184 0.25 -8.45 4.24
CA ILE A 184 0.46 -8.26 2.80
C ILE A 184 1.58 -9.18 2.32
N TYR A 185 2.75 -9.13 2.97
CA TYR A 185 3.88 -9.98 2.63
C TYR A 185 3.50 -11.47 2.63
N LYS A 186 2.91 -11.97 3.72
CA LYS A 186 2.54 -13.38 3.87
C LYS A 186 1.54 -13.80 2.80
N LYS A 187 0.53 -12.98 2.52
CA LYS A 187 -0.44 -13.24 1.44
C LYS A 187 0.25 -13.36 0.09
N MET A 188 1.04 -12.35 -0.29
CA MET A 188 1.71 -12.32 -1.59
C MET A 188 2.72 -13.46 -1.74
N TYR A 189 3.52 -13.74 -0.72
CA TYR A 189 4.49 -14.83 -0.76
C TYR A 189 3.83 -16.20 -0.95
N ARG A 190 2.73 -16.46 -0.23
CA ARG A 190 1.96 -17.71 -0.35
C ARG A 190 1.35 -17.86 -1.75
N GLN A 191 0.81 -16.79 -2.30
CA GLN A 191 0.11 -16.79 -3.59
C GLN A 191 1.09 -16.89 -4.76
N TYR A 192 2.21 -16.16 -4.72
CA TYR A 192 3.09 -15.98 -5.87
C TYR A 192 4.41 -16.76 -5.77
N CYS A 193 4.95 -17.08 -4.58
CA CYS A 193 6.33 -17.58 -4.48
C CYS A 193 6.48 -19.06 -4.10
N ARG A 194 5.37 -19.76 -3.85
CA ARG A 194 5.40 -21.19 -3.48
C ARG A 194 5.60 -22.16 -4.64
N ILE A 195 5.30 -21.75 -5.88
CA ILE A 195 5.45 -22.59 -7.08
C ILE A 195 6.52 -21.93 -7.95
N VAL A 196 7.55 -22.68 -8.32
CA VAL A 196 8.63 -22.17 -9.17
C VAL A 196 8.26 -22.42 -10.62
N ASP A 197 7.44 -21.54 -11.21
CA ASP A 197 7.38 -21.41 -12.66
C ASP A 197 8.34 -20.30 -13.08
N ALA A 198 9.49 -20.71 -13.60
CA ALA A 198 10.57 -19.80 -13.99
C ALA A 198 10.17 -18.86 -15.15
N ASP A 199 9.08 -19.15 -15.86
CA ASP A 199 8.70 -18.49 -17.11
C ASP A 199 7.79 -17.26 -16.93
N ASN A 200 7.26 -17.01 -15.72
CA ASN A 200 6.47 -15.79 -15.46
C ASN A 200 7.37 -14.67 -14.89
N ALA A 201 7.69 -13.68 -15.71
CA ALA A 201 8.51 -12.52 -15.36
C ALA A 201 7.93 -11.66 -14.22
N LYS A 202 6.60 -11.43 -14.18
CA LYS A 202 5.93 -10.64 -13.12
C LYS A 202 5.98 -11.35 -11.79
N ARG A 203 5.72 -12.65 -11.80
CA ARG A 203 5.82 -13.53 -10.63
C ARG A 203 7.24 -13.53 -10.09
N LYS A 204 8.24 -13.69 -10.96
CA LYS A 204 9.66 -13.62 -10.60
C LYS A 204 9.99 -12.27 -9.96
N GLY A 205 9.64 -11.16 -10.62
CA GLY A 205 9.85 -9.81 -10.09
C GLY A 205 9.18 -9.59 -8.73
N THR A 206 7.97 -10.11 -8.55
CA THR A 206 7.24 -10.10 -7.28
C THR A 206 8.00 -10.84 -6.19
N CYS A 207 8.48 -12.05 -6.46
CA CYS A 207 9.20 -12.85 -5.48
C CYS A 207 10.59 -12.31 -5.15
N ASP A 208 11.30 -11.77 -6.15
CA ASP A 208 12.59 -11.10 -5.94
C ASP A 208 12.43 -9.88 -5.02
N MET A 209 11.38 -9.07 -5.22
CA MET A 209 11.05 -7.94 -4.34
C MET A 209 10.72 -8.41 -2.92
N LEU A 210 9.85 -9.42 -2.77
CA LEU A 210 9.49 -9.96 -1.45
C LEU A 210 10.72 -10.52 -0.73
N TYR A 211 11.65 -11.15 -1.44
CA TYR A 211 12.91 -11.62 -0.86
C TYR A 211 13.79 -10.48 -0.33
N ILE A 212 13.91 -9.38 -1.09
CA ILE A 212 14.62 -8.16 -0.66
C ILE A 212 13.95 -7.59 0.60
N PHE A 213 12.63 -7.43 0.58
CA PHE A 213 11.85 -6.95 1.72
C PHE A 213 12.09 -7.83 2.96
N LYS A 214 12.04 -9.16 2.82
CA LYS A 214 12.29 -10.09 3.93
C LYS A 214 13.67 -9.91 4.53
N LYS A 215 14.70 -9.74 3.69
CA LYS A 215 16.07 -9.47 4.15
C LYS A 215 16.15 -8.16 4.94
N ALA A 216 15.57 -7.09 4.42
CA ALA A 216 15.53 -5.80 5.12
C ALA A 216 14.80 -5.93 6.45
N TYR A 217 13.62 -6.54 6.47
CA TYR A 217 12.82 -6.77 7.67
C TYR A 217 13.60 -7.53 8.75
N ASN A 218 14.29 -8.61 8.36
CA ASN A 218 15.12 -9.39 9.27
C ASN A 218 16.36 -8.65 9.77
N SER A 219 16.90 -7.71 9.00
CA SER A 219 18.06 -6.91 9.40
C SER A 219 17.67 -5.78 10.36
N PHE A 220 16.55 -5.11 10.08
CA PHE A 220 16.14 -3.91 10.81
C PHE A 220 15.23 -4.22 11.99
N LEU A 221 14.32 -5.18 11.87
CA LEU A 221 13.22 -5.35 12.82
C LEU A 221 13.25 -6.71 13.52
N PHE A 222 13.34 -7.81 12.78
CA PHE A 222 13.27 -9.13 13.40
C PHE A 222 14.61 -9.57 14.02
N GLY A 223 14.56 -10.43 15.04
CA GLY A 223 15.75 -10.96 15.75
C GLY A 223 16.36 -10.00 16.78
N LYS A 224 15.75 -8.84 17.00
CA LYS A 224 16.13 -7.87 18.04
C LYS A 224 15.17 -7.95 19.23
N ILE A 225 15.69 -7.66 20.42
CA ILE A 225 14.90 -7.62 21.64
C ILE A 225 14.46 -6.17 21.87
N TYR A 226 13.17 -5.91 21.75
CA TYR A 226 12.58 -4.62 22.07
C TYR A 226 11.79 -4.70 23.36
N LYS A 227 11.90 -3.66 24.20
CA LYS A 227 11.27 -3.63 25.53
C LYS A 227 9.74 -3.81 25.46
N ASN A 228 9.10 -3.18 24.49
CA ASN A 228 7.64 -3.11 24.39
C ASN A 228 7.06 -3.83 23.15
N TYR A 229 7.90 -4.40 22.28
CA TYR A 229 7.46 -4.94 20.99
C TYR A 229 8.01 -6.35 20.76
N LYS A 230 7.11 -7.32 20.55
CA LYS A 230 7.48 -8.66 20.09
C LYS A 230 7.24 -8.75 18.58
N ILE A 231 8.19 -8.26 17.79
CA ILE A 231 8.07 -8.18 16.33
C ILE A 231 7.96 -9.58 15.72
N PRO A 232 6.86 -9.92 15.03
CA PRO A 232 6.64 -11.27 14.52
C PRO A 232 7.55 -11.63 13.35
N SER A 233 7.87 -12.91 13.23
CA SER A 233 8.54 -13.46 12.05
C SER A 233 7.66 -13.43 10.78
N LEU A 234 8.33 -13.28 9.62
CA LEU A 234 7.71 -13.43 8.30
C LEU A 234 7.51 -14.91 7.89
N ASP A 235 8.25 -15.86 8.47
CA ASP A 235 8.37 -17.26 8.00
C ASP A 235 7.39 -18.27 8.63
N ASN A 236 6.33 -17.77 9.29
CA ASN A 236 5.37 -18.48 10.15
C ASN A 236 5.84 -18.66 11.60
N ASP A 237 5.58 -17.62 12.39
CA ASP A 237 5.18 -17.76 13.77
C ASP A 237 3.78 -17.14 13.91
N GLU A 238 2.76 -17.99 13.90
CA GLU A 238 1.35 -17.57 14.00
C GLU A 238 1.03 -17.08 15.41
N GLU A 239 1.69 -17.64 16.43
CA GLU A 239 1.52 -17.22 17.82
C GLU A 239 2.05 -15.81 18.06
N GLU A 240 3.25 -15.50 17.58
CA GLU A 240 3.82 -14.15 17.66
C GLU A 240 2.96 -13.12 16.93
N TYR A 241 2.53 -13.47 15.71
CA TYR A 241 1.67 -12.60 14.92
C TYR A 241 0.35 -12.32 15.65
N LEU A 242 -0.32 -13.36 16.16
CA LEU A 242 -1.57 -13.20 16.91
C LEU A 242 -1.37 -12.37 18.17
N SER A 243 -0.26 -12.58 18.90
CA SER A 243 0.00 -11.87 20.15
C SER A 243 0.14 -10.35 19.98
N MET A 244 0.75 -9.90 18.89
CA MET A 244 0.99 -8.47 18.62
C MET A 244 -0.10 -7.85 17.74
N CYS A 245 -0.59 -8.58 16.75
CA CYS A 245 -1.45 -8.07 15.69
C CYS A 245 -2.93 -8.38 15.89
N GLN A 246 -3.28 -9.34 16.76
CA GLN A 246 -4.66 -9.72 17.08
C GLN A 246 -4.83 -10.04 18.57
N PRO A 247 -4.53 -9.08 19.48
CA PRO A 247 -4.58 -9.35 20.92
C PRO A 247 -5.97 -9.77 21.43
N ASP A 248 -7.03 -9.37 20.72
CA ASP A 248 -8.45 -9.65 21.03
C ASP A 248 -9.04 -10.83 20.25
N ALA A 249 -8.29 -11.47 19.34
CA ALA A 249 -8.76 -12.71 18.71
C ALA A 249 -8.91 -13.77 19.81
N PRO A 250 -10.00 -14.57 19.81
CA PRO A 250 -10.22 -15.51 20.90
C PRO A 250 -9.04 -16.46 21.02
N LYS A 251 -8.24 -16.31 22.10
CA LYS A 251 -7.16 -17.23 22.50
C LYS A 251 -7.63 -18.67 22.74
N LEU A 252 -8.91 -18.98 22.46
CA LEU A 252 -9.59 -20.21 22.81
C LEU A 252 -9.48 -21.32 21.75
N ALA A 253 -8.98 -21.03 20.54
CA ALA A 253 -8.93 -22.04 19.47
C ALA A 253 -7.58 -22.80 19.38
N LEU A 254 -6.46 -22.19 19.77
CA LEU A 254 -5.12 -22.77 19.54
C LEU A 254 -4.69 -23.83 20.56
N THR A 255 -5.21 -23.78 21.79
CA THR A 255 -4.87 -24.77 22.81
C THR A 255 -5.52 -26.13 22.56
N LYS A 256 -6.61 -26.20 21.78
CA LYS A 256 -7.26 -27.47 21.43
C LYS A 256 -6.56 -28.22 20.29
N GLU A 257 -6.08 -27.54 19.24
CA GLU A 257 -5.44 -28.21 18.10
C GLU A 257 -4.05 -28.77 18.40
N MET A 258 -3.29 -28.17 19.33
CA MET A 258 -2.00 -28.71 19.77
C MET A 258 -2.13 -29.82 20.82
N ALA A 259 -3.20 -29.80 21.63
CA ALA A 259 -3.43 -30.81 22.67
C ALA A 259 -4.08 -32.09 22.15
N GLU A 260 -4.81 -32.06 21.01
CA GLU A 260 -5.43 -33.24 20.42
C GLU A 260 -4.47 -34.09 19.57
N LYS A 261 -3.24 -33.64 19.31
CA LYS A 261 -2.20 -34.43 18.63
C LYS A 261 -1.15 -34.93 19.61
N ILE A 262 -1.55 -35.85 20.49
CA ILE A 262 -0.79 -36.93 21.20
C ILE A 262 -1.74 -37.43 22.32
N PRO A 263 -2.14 -38.73 22.35
CA PRO A 263 -1.18 -39.78 22.69
C PRO A 263 -1.26 -41.09 21.91
N ALA A 264 -0.15 -41.81 22.06
CA ALA A 264 0.16 -43.14 21.56
C ALA A 264 -0.78 -44.25 22.09
N LEU A 265 -1.14 -45.13 21.15
CA LEU A 265 -1.18 -46.60 21.21
C LEU A 265 -0.99 -47.28 22.59
N GLN A 266 -2.03 -47.97 23.09
CA GLN A 266 -2.05 -49.44 23.32
C GLN A 266 -3.36 -49.95 23.97
N ASP A 267 -4.03 -50.84 23.23
CA ASP A 267 -4.72 -52.10 23.58
C ASP A 267 -5.69 -52.25 24.78
N ALA A 268 -6.90 -52.76 24.45
CA ALA A 268 -7.52 -54.00 24.95
C ALA A 268 -9.07 -53.93 25.17
N THR A 269 -9.79 -54.53 24.22
CA THR A 269 -10.99 -55.42 24.33
C THR A 269 -12.35 -55.02 24.94
N GLN A 270 -13.39 -55.58 24.26
CA GLN A 270 -14.79 -55.87 24.63
C GLN A 270 -15.83 -54.74 24.47
N ASP A 271 -16.71 -54.78 23.46
CA ASP A 271 -17.93 -55.61 23.25
C ASP A 271 -19.20 -54.89 23.77
N GLY A 272 -20.28 -54.83 22.96
CA GLY A 272 -21.59 -54.33 23.41
C GLY A 272 -22.39 -53.43 22.44
N GLU A 273 -23.11 -54.10 21.55
CA GLU A 273 -24.36 -53.81 20.81
C GLU A 273 -25.39 -52.73 21.28
N ARG A 274 -26.16 -52.20 20.29
CA ARG A 274 -27.54 -51.60 20.28
C ARG A 274 -27.71 -50.10 20.59
N LYS A 275 -28.74 -49.37 20.14
CA LYS A 275 -29.64 -49.24 18.95
C LYS A 275 -30.65 -48.12 19.33
N SER A 276 -31.21 -47.40 18.34
CA SER A 276 -32.43 -46.55 18.42
C SER A 276 -32.34 -45.26 19.25
N ASP A 277 -33.06 -44.17 18.98
CA ASP A 277 -33.96 -43.73 17.91
C ASP A 277 -34.24 -42.22 18.14
N ASP A 278 -34.97 -41.62 17.21
CA ASP A 278 -35.82 -40.41 17.35
C ASP A 278 -35.29 -39.05 16.87
N ILE A 279 -35.64 -38.77 15.61
CA ILE A 279 -36.03 -37.45 15.08
C ILE A 279 -37.47 -37.15 15.56
N PRO A 280 -37.92 -35.89 15.65
CA PRO A 280 -38.80 -35.43 14.57
C PRO A 280 -38.60 -33.95 14.13
N PRO A 281 -39.21 -33.53 13.00
CA PRO A 281 -38.76 -32.40 12.18
C PRO A 281 -39.82 -31.30 11.93
N ILE A 282 -39.43 -30.31 11.10
CA ILE A 282 -40.24 -29.45 10.19
C ILE A 282 -41.09 -28.30 10.80
N SER A 283 -40.87 -27.07 10.32
CA SER A 283 -41.82 -26.39 9.40
C SER A 283 -41.33 -25.01 8.91
N THR A 284 -41.37 -24.86 7.59
CA THR A 284 -41.37 -23.65 6.76
C THR A 284 -42.64 -22.79 6.96
N VAL A 285 -42.55 -21.46 6.83
CA VAL A 285 -43.56 -20.63 6.10
C VAL A 285 -42.88 -19.33 5.60
N ALA A 286 -43.06 -19.03 4.32
CA ALA A 286 -42.81 -17.75 3.66
C ALA A 286 -44.07 -16.88 3.70
N ASP A 287 -43.94 -15.55 3.71
CA ASP A 287 -44.68 -14.71 2.74
C ASP A 287 -44.19 -13.25 2.67
N GLU A 288 -44.42 -12.67 1.49
CA GLU A 288 -44.01 -11.39 0.94
C GLU A 288 -44.90 -10.21 1.40
N ASN A 289 -44.37 -8.97 1.42
CA ASN A 289 -44.72 -7.94 0.40
C ASN A 289 -44.21 -6.50 0.69
N GLN A 290 -43.65 -5.94 -0.38
CA GLN A 290 -43.66 -4.57 -0.92
C GLN A 290 -43.88 -3.33 -0.02
N GLY A 291 -42.94 -2.38 -0.17
CA GLY A 291 -43.15 -0.95 0.07
C GLY A 291 -42.16 -0.10 -0.73
N SER A 292 -42.65 0.59 -1.76
CA SER A 292 -41.91 1.46 -2.68
C SER A 292 -41.21 2.64 -1.99
N SER A 293 -40.00 3.03 -2.44
CA SER A 293 -39.45 4.36 -2.13
C SER A 293 -38.50 4.86 -3.23
N ILE A 294 -39.06 5.69 -4.10
CA ILE A 294 -38.54 6.96 -4.65
C ILE A 294 -37.05 7.03 -4.98
N SER A 295 -36.79 7.06 -6.29
CA SER A 295 -35.55 7.54 -6.93
C SER A 295 -35.24 8.98 -6.49
N ARG A 296 -34.02 9.20 -5.97
CA ARG A 296 -33.41 10.53 -5.86
C ARG A 296 -32.13 10.56 -6.68
N THR A 297 -32.27 11.05 -7.91
CA THR A 297 -31.17 11.63 -8.68
C THR A 297 -30.78 12.95 -8.01
N VAL A 298 -29.54 13.05 -7.53
CA VAL A 298 -28.93 14.33 -7.16
C VAL A 298 -27.60 14.44 -7.89
N SER A 299 -27.61 15.14 -9.01
CA SER A 299 -26.42 15.72 -9.62
C SER A 299 -25.81 16.71 -8.62
N THR A 300 -24.57 16.45 -8.20
CA THR A 300 -23.74 17.46 -7.55
C THR A 300 -22.34 17.38 -8.13
N ALA A 301 -22.16 18.02 -9.28
CA ALA A 301 -20.86 18.42 -9.77
C ALA A 301 -20.60 19.85 -9.27
N VAL A 302 -19.85 19.98 -8.18
CA VAL A 302 -19.13 21.21 -7.82
C VAL A 302 -17.80 20.76 -7.22
N GLY A 303 -16.77 20.81 -8.06
CA GLY A 303 -15.41 20.43 -7.74
C GLY A 303 -14.69 21.50 -6.93
N THR A 304 -14.34 21.15 -5.70
CA THR A 304 -13.06 21.50 -5.09
C THR A 304 -12.54 20.22 -4.47
N MET A 305 -11.83 19.41 -5.29
CA MET A 305 -11.04 18.30 -4.78
C MET A 305 -9.88 18.88 -3.97
N ALA A 306 -10.11 19.10 -2.67
CA ALA A 306 -9.03 19.11 -1.70
C ALA A 306 -8.43 17.70 -1.73
N GLY A 307 -7.37 17.54 -2.52
CA GLY A 307 -6.81 16.23 -2.83
C GLY A 307 -6.22 15.61 -1.57
N ALA A 308 -6.85 14.55 -1.05
CA ALA A 308 -6.15 13.59 -0.21
C ALA A 308 -4.87 13.18 -0.98
N SER A 309 -3.70 13.35 -0.38
CA SER A 309 -2.43 12.87 -0.94
C SER A 309 -2.60 11.41 -1.40
N SER A 310 -2.02 11.04 -2.55
CA SER A 310 -2.19 9.70 -3.13
C SER A 310 -1.76 8.57 -2.17
N ILE A 311 -0.82 8.84 -1.26
CA ILE A 311 -0.48 7.93 -0.13
C ILE A 311 -1.61 7.80 0.88
N ILE A 312 -2.29 8.89 1.22
CA ILE A 312 -3.36 8.87 2.23
C ILE A 312 -4.51 7.99 1.74
N ALA A 313 -4.80 7.98 0.43
CA ALA A 313 -5.78 7.07 -0.16
C ALA A 313 -5.33 5.59 -0.11
N LEU A 314 -4.05 5.31 -0.31
CA LEU A 314 -3.49 3.94 -0.20
C LEU A 314 -3.52 3.43 1.24
N LEU A 315 -3.10 4.28 2.19
CA LEU A 315 -3.15 3.95 3.61
C LEU A 315 -4.58 3.96 4.15
N TYR A 316 -5.50 4.73 3.55
CA TYR A 316 -6.94 4.64 3.84
C TYR A 316 -7.47 3.24 3.56
N LYS A 317 -7.06 2.61 2.46
CA LYS A 317 -7.43 1.22 2.14
C LYS A 317 -6.80 0.19 3.08
N VAL A 318 -5.58 0.45 3.57
CA VAL A 318 -4.92 -0.39 4.60
C VAL A 318 -5.61 -0.25 5.96
N THR A 319 -6.11 0.95 6.30
CA THR A 319 -6.72 1.26 7.61
C THR A 319 -8.23 1.00 7.70
N GLN A 320 -8.98 0.97 6.59
CA GLN A 320 -10.42 0.68 6.58
C GLN A 320 -10.80 -0.77 6.89
N ASN A 321 -9.86 -1.71 6.90
CA ASN A 321 -10.14 -3.11 7.27
C ASN A 321 -10.27 -3.34 8.80
N CYS A 322 -10.26 -2.27 9.60
CA CYS A 322 -10.33 -2.32 11.07
C CYS A 322 -11.37 -1.34 11.68
N ILE A 323 -12.46 -1.03 10.96
CA ILE A 323 -13.68 -0.45 11.55
C ILE A 323 -14.81 -1.47 11.48
#